data_AF-A0A814YZ04-F1
#
_entry.id   AF-A0A814YZ04-F1
#
_cell.length_a   1.000
_cell.length_b   1.000
_cell.length_c   1.000
_cell.angle_alpha   90.00
_cell.angle_beta   90.00
_cell.angle_gamma   90.00
#
_symmetry.space_group_name_H-M   'P 1'
#
loop_
_entity.id
_entity.type
_entity.pdbx_description
1 polymer ?
#
loop_
_entity_poly.entity_id
_entity_poly.type
_entity_poly.pdbx_seq_one_letter_code
_entity_poly.pdbx_strand_id
1 'polypeptide(L)'
;MEDFQYGKFDSSNQPPPLLVKHLQNDIMVATASQKLCFFRLFPIIFHDIVDQLPSFIVYKVLREIVDLILSCPFRRKWLHTLGELCETFHEMMLSHFPDKMTPKVHFIREYKHTISDFGPAVKQWCFRYEGKHSYFKKITVRTNNFKNIPKMLVTRYLLKQCLTFGHLARLQSSQYPVGIKKVRSTSFDLQMKDILLAHFNHIDFDNDLSQCNTLICGNVEYRRCGVHVIGLKPSHEQPVFAQIIMIIKKNEKWWLFVDILDTVCYDEKLSAWQIQSRAQHTLIDPNDLVHYHKGLDIYIVNSLSFISFASRLTLH
;
A
#
# COMPACT_ATOMS: atom_id res chain seq x y z
N MET A 1 0.89 17.28 -12.19
CA MET A 1 1.62 16.50 -11.16
C MET A 1 1.89 17.31 -9.90
N GLU A 2 2.30 18.58 -10.01
CA GLU A 2 2.52 19.44 -8.83
C GLU A 2 1.23 19.69 -8.03
N ASP A 3 0.07 19.75 -8.70
CA ASP A 3 -1.24 19.92 -8.05
C ASP A 3 -1.88 18.60 -7.55
N PHE A 4 -1.25 17.45 -7.82
CA PHE A 4 -1.83 16.15 -7.46
C PHE A 4 -1.70 15.91 -5.96
N GLN A 5 -2.84 15.73 -5.28
CA GLN A 5 -2.89 15.47 -3.85
C GLN A 5 -2.68 13.99 -3.54
N TYR A 6 -1.47 13.64 -3.10
CA TYR A 6 -1.17 12.29 -2.62
C TYR A 6 -1.85 12.03 -1.27
N GLY A 7 -2.47 10.86 -1.15
CA GLY A 7 -3.02 10.42 0.13
C GLY A 7 -1.95 10.15 1.18
N LYS A 8 -2.39 9.88 2.41
CA LYS A 8 -1.47 9.81 3.56
C LYS A 8 -0.51 8.64 3.45
N PHE A 9 -0.95 7.48 2.96
CA PHE A 9 -0.08 6.32 2.82
C PHE A 9 0.92 6.49 1.68
N ASP A 10 0.53 7.21 0.64
CA ASP A 10 1.34 7.43 -0.55
C ASP A 10 2.27 8.64 -0.47
N SER A 11 1.97 9.61 0.41
CA SER A 11 2.79 10.81 0.65
C SER A 11 4.25 10.48 0.99
N SER A 12 4.47 9.42 1.78
CA SER A 12 5.81 8.94 2.14
C SER A 12 6.66 8.50 0.94
N ASN A 13 6.02 8.11 -0.15
CA ASN A 13 6.64 7.64 -1.39
C ASN A 13 6.31 8.56 -2.56
N GLN A 14 5.98 9.83 -2.30
CA GLN A 14 5.68 10.79 -3.35
C GLN A 14 6.88 10.90 -4.31
N PRO A 15 6.67 10.69 -5.61
CA PRO A 15 7.72 10.88 -6.61
C PRO A 15 8.17 12.34 -6.67
N PRO A 16 9.47 12.60 -6.95
CA PRO A 16 9.94 13.95 -7.20
C PRO A 16 9.23 14.57 -8.41
N PRO A 17 9.15 15.91 -8.50
CA PRO A 17 8.53 16.59 -9.63
C PRO A 17 9.24 16.21 -10.94
N LEU A 18 8.44 16.06 -12.00
CA LEU A 18 8.94 15.82 -13.35
C LEU A 18 9.46 17.14 -13.94
N LEU A 19 10.79 17.27 -13.96
CA LEU A 19 11.47 18.41 -14.55
C LEU A 19 11.79 18.14 -16.02
N VAL A 20 11.88 19.18 -16.85
CA VAL A 20 12.19 19.08 -18.29
C VAL A 20 13.47 18.27 -18.57
N LYS A 21 14.50 18.43 -17.71
CA LYS A 21 15.75 17.66 -17.79
C LYS A 21 15.58 16.14 -17.65
N HIS A 22 14.52 15.68 -16.97
CA HIS A 22 14.22 14.24 -16.84
C HIS A 22 13.64 13.70 -18.15
N LEU A 23 12.88 14.53 -18.88
CA LEU A 23 12.31 14.18 -20.19
C LEU A 23 13.38 14.16 -21.28
N GLN A 24 14.35 15.07 -21.23
CA GLN A 24 15.45 15.10 -22.21
C GLN A 24 16.39 13.90 -22.12
N ASN A 25 16.57 13.35 -20.92
CA ASN A 25 17.50 12.25 -20.66
C ASN A 25 16.80 10.89 -20.49
N ASP A 26 15.47 10.83 -20.57
CA ASP A 26 14.65 9.64 -20.23
C ASP A 26 14.95 9.03 -18.85
N ILE A 27 15.43 9.85 -17.90
CA ILE A 27 15.87 9.39 -16.58
C ILE A 27 15.15 10.16 -15.48
N MET A 28 14.36 9.42 -14.69
CA MET A 28 13.79 9.87 -13.44
C MET A 28 14.66 9.42 -12.26
N VAL A 29 15.31 10.39 -11.60
CA VAL A 29 16.10 10.16 -10.38
C VAL A 29 15.15 10.07 -9.20
N ALA A 30 14.78 8.85 -8.82
CA ALA A 30 13.89 8.58 -7.70
C ALA A 30 14.20 7.21 -7.09
N THR A 31 13.81 7.01 -5.82
CA THR A 31 13.91 5.71 -5.15
C THR A 31 12.95 4.69 -5.79
N ALA A 32 13.20 3.41 -5.58
CA ALA A 32 12.35 2.34 -6.12
C ALA A 32 10.90 2.45 -5.61
N SER A 33 10.68 2.80 -4.34
CA SER A 33 9.35 3.01 -3.77
C SER A 33 8.61 4.19 -4.41
N GLN A 34 9.33 5.27 -4.73
CA GLN A 34 8.76 6.43 -5.44
C GLN A 34 8.39 6.09 -6.87
N LYS A 35 9.23 5.32 -7.57
CA LYS A 35 8.94 4.84 -8.93
C LYS A 35 7.73 3.92 -8.95
N LEU A 36 7.59 3.03 -7.97
CA LEU A 36 6.42 2.16 -7.85
C LEU A 36 5.14 2.94 -7.53
N CYS A 37 5.23 3.94 -6.65
CA CYS A 37 4.12 4.84 -6.33
C CYS A 37 3.66 5.61 -7.57
N PHE A 38 4.61 6.20 -8.30
CA PHE A 38 4.36 6.87 -9.57
C PHE A 38 3.75 5.93 -10.60
N PHE A 39 4.36 4.76 -10.82
CA PHE A 39 3.87 3.76 -11.75
C PHE A 39 2.42 3.39 -11.45
N ARG A 40 2.08 3.11 -10.18
CA ARG A 40 0.70 2.77 -9.80
C ARG A 40 -0.30 3.90 -10.02
N LEU A 41 0.07 5.12 -9.65
CA LEU A 41 -0.83 6.27 -9.74
C LEU A 41 -0.79 6.96 -11.10
N PHE A 42 0.04 6.48 -12.03
CA PHE A 42 0.25 7.11 -13.34
C PHE A 42 -1.08 7.35 -14.09
N PRO A 43 -1.98 6.37 -14.21
CA PRO A 43 -3.23 6.57 -14.95
C PRO A 43 -4.19 7.55 -14.25
N ILE A 44 -4.12 7.65 -12.92
CA ILE A 44 -4.93 8.57 -12.12
C ILE A 44 -4.38 9.99 -12.23
N ILE A 45 -3.06 10.16 -12.15
CA ILE A 45 -2.40 11.47 -12.24
C ILE A 45 -2.60 12.10 -13.63
N PHE A 46 -2.62 11.28 -14.69
CA PHE A 46 -2.69 11.71 -16.08
C PHE A 46 -4.00 11.27 -16.76
N HIS A 47 -5.08 11.15 -16.00
CA HIS A 47 -6.35 10.57 -16.47
C HIS A 47 -6.94 11.26 -17.72
N ASP A 48 -6.58 12.52 -17.93
CA ASP A 48 -7.02 13.43 -18.99
C ASP A 48 -6.29 13.18 -20.32
N ILE A 49 -5.03 12.76 -20.27
CA ILE A 49 -4.18 12.58 -21.46
C ILE A 49 -3.92 11.11 -21.81
N VAL A 50 -4.15 10.18 -20.88
CA VAL A 50 -3.82 8.76 -21.03
C VAL A 50 -4.41 8.12 -22.30
N ASP A 51 -5.61 8.50 -22.71
CA ASP A 51 -6.26 7.96 -23.92
C ASP A 51 -5.60 8.44 -25.22
N GLN A 52 -4.86 9.54 -25.16
CA GLN A 52 -4.18 10.13 -26.31
C GLN A 52 -2.81 9.48 -26.56
N LEU A 53 -2.35 8.59 -25.67
CA LEU A 53 -1.04 7.96 -25.73
C LEU A 53 -1.13 6.56 -26.38
N PRO A 54 -0.67 6.38 -27.63
CA PRO A 54 -0.75 5.08 -28.31
C PRO A 54 0.04 3.99 -27.58
N SER A 55 1.13 4.35 -26.91
CA SER A 55 1.98 3.44 -26.15
C SER A 55 1.43 3.07 -24.77
N PHE A 56 0.30 3.64 -24.35
CA PHE A 56 -0.31 3.32 -23.04
C PHE A 56 -0.68 1.84 -22.91
N ILE A 57 -0.94 1.17 -24.03
CA ILE A 57 -1.20 -0.28 -24.04
C ILE A 57 0.00 -1.07 -23.48
N VAL A 58 1.24 -0.62 -23.72
CA VAL A 58 2.46 -1.24 -23.17
C VAL A 58 2.48 -1.10 -21.64
N TYR A 59 2.06 0.06 -21.14
CA TYR A 59 1.91 0.30 -19.70
C TYR A 59 0.85 -0.63 -19.10
N LYS A 60 -0.31 -0.83 -19.75
CA LYS A 60 -1.37 -1.71 -19.25
C LYS A 60 -0.88 -3.16 -19.09
N VAL A 61 -0.17 -3.70 -20.08
CA VAL A 61 0.38 -5.06 -19.98
C VAL A 61 1.42 -5.14 -18.86
N LEU A 62 2.34 -4.17 -18.77
CA LEU A 62 3.31 -4.12 -17.68
C LEU A 62 2.63 -4.02 -16.31
N ARG A 63 1.52 -3.27 -16.24
CA ARG A 63 0.75 -3.10 -15.03
C ARG A 63 0.18 -4.43 -14.54
N GLU A 64 -0.40 -5.22 -15.43
CA GLU A 64 -0.89 -6.56 -15.10
C GLU A 64 0.22 -7.51 -14.63
N ILE A 65 1.37 -7.47 -15.30
CA ILE A 65 2.56 -8.23 -14.89
C ILE A 65 2.98 -7.84 -13.46
N VAL A 66 3.08 -6.54 -13.18
CA VAL A 66 3.45 -6.03 -11.86
C VAL A 66 2.42 -6.44 -10.80
N ASP A 67 1.13 -6.34 -11.10
CA ASP A 67 0.07 -6.74 -10.16
C ASP A 67 0.16 -8.23 -9.83
N LEU A 68 0.48 -9.09 -10.79
CA LEU A 68 0.74 -10.51 -10.56
C LEU A 68 2.00 -10.74 -9.71
N ILE A 69 3.14 -10.19 -10.13
CA ILE A 69 4.44 -10.41 -9.49
C ILE A 69 4.45 -9.90 -8.04
N LEU A 70 3.74 -8.80 -7.77
CA LEU A 70 3.61 -8.22 -6.43
C LEU A 70 2.60 -8.93 -5.52
N SER A 71 1.85 -9.90 -6.05
CA SER A 71 0.87 -10.66 -5.27
C SER A 71 1.56 -11.63 -4.32
N CYS A 72 1.14 -11.59 -3.04
CA CYS A 72 1.56 -12.56 -2.04
C CYS A 72 0.37 -12.90 -1.13
N PRO A 73 -0.15 -14.16 -1.15
CA PRO A 73 0.40 -15.32 -1.87
C PRO A 73 0.25 -15.23 -3.40
N PHE A 74 1.16 -15.89 -4.12
CA PHE A 74 1.10 -16.02 -5.58
C PHE A 74 0.48 -17.37 -5.94
N ARG A 75 -0.59 -17.38 -6.74
CA ARG A 75 -1.21 -18.63 -7.18
C ARG A 75 -0.44 -19.26 -8.33
N ARG A 76 -0.14 -20.56 -8.22
CA ARG A 76 0.56 -21.30 -9.28
C ARG A 76 -0.18 -21.27 -10.63
N LYS A 77 -1.53 -21.22 -10.61
CA LYS A 77 -2.36 -21.10 -11.83
C LYS A 77 -2.05 -19.82 -12.63
N TRP A 78 -1.59 -18.75 -11.98
CA TRP A 78 -1.24 -17.50 -12.65
C TRP A 78 0.08 -17.56 -13.42
N LEU A 79 0.90 -18.61 -13.27
CA LEU A 79 2.17 -18.75 -14.00
C LEU A 79 1.98 -18.78 -15.52
N HIS A 80 0.88 -19.38 -15.99
CA HIS A 80 0.58 -19.41 -17.42
C HIS A 80 0.33 -18.00 -17.95
N THR A 81 -0.65 -17.31 -17.35
CA THR A 81 -1.02 -15.93 -17.67
C THR A 81 0.16 -14.98 -17.55
N LEU A 82 0.99 -15.12 -16.52
CA LEU A 82 2.20 -14.32 -16.37
C LEU A 82 3.16 -14.51 -17.55
N GLY A 83 3.35 -15.76 -18.01
CA GLY A 83 4.19 -16.04 -19.17
C GLY A 83 3.67 -15.36 -20.45
N GLU A 84 2.38 -15.51 -20.72
CA GLU A 84 1.74 -14.88 -21.90
C GLU A 84 1.85 -13.35 -21.86
N LEU A 85 1.61 -12.74 -20.70
CA LEU A 85 1.77 -11.30 -20.51
C LEU A 85 3.23 -10.87 -20.70
N CYS A 86 4.21 -11.63 -20.19
CA CYS A 86 5.63 -11.32 -20.36
C CYS A 86 6.08 -11.37 -21.83
N GLU A 87 5.62 -12.37 -22.60
CA GLU A 87 5.89 -12.46 -24.04
C GLU A 87 5.24 -11.29 -24.79
N THR A 88 3.96 -11.02 -24.51
CA THR A 88 3.21 -9.91 -25.10
C THR A 88 3.90 -8.57 -24.82
N PHE A 89 4.32 -8.33 -23.57
CA PHE A 89 5.05 -7.13 -23.19
C PHE A 89 6.36 -6.99 -23.96
N HIS A 90 7.10 -8.09 -24.14
CA HIS A 90 8.37 -8.08 -24.86
C HIS A 90 8.18 -7.72 -26.35
N GLU A 91 7.18 -8.31 -27.03
CA GLU A 91 6.83 -7.99 -28.42
C GLU A 91 6.36 -6.55 -28.58
N MET A 92 5.58 -6.05 -27.63
CA MET A 92 5.12 -4.66 -27.61
C MET A 92 6.26 -3.67 -27.37
N MET A 93 7.23 -4.02 -26.54
CA MET A 93 8.44 -3.20 -26.37
C MET A 93 9.27 -3.15 -27.66
N LEU A 94 9.40 -4.25 -28.40
CA LEU A 94 10.11 -4.29 -29.68
C LEU A 94 9.42 -3.42 -30.74
N SER A 95 8.09 -3.44 -30.80
CA SER A 95 7.32 -2.69 -31.80
C SER A 95 7.21 -1.20 -31.48
N HIS A 96 6.92 -0.83 -30.23
CA HIS A 96 6.72 0.58 -29.85
C HIS A 96 8.02 1.30 -29.44
N PHE A 97 9.01 0.57 -28.94
CA PHE A 97 10.24 1.13 -28.37
C PHE A 97 11.50 0.30 -28.72
N PRO A 98 11.79 0.07 -30.02
CA PRO A 98 12.88 -0.81 -30.45
C PRO A 98 14.25 -0.40 -29.87
N ASP A 99 14.51 0.90 -29.74
CA ASP A 99 15.78 1.43 -29.22
C ASP A 99 15.92 1.36 -27.69
N LYS A 100 14.89 0.90 -26.97
CA LYS A 100 14.85 0.84 -25.50
C LYS A 100 14.81 -0.60 -24.96
N MET A 101 15.27 -1.57 -25.74
CA MET A 101 15.41 -2.98 -25.34
C MET A 101 16.58 -3.21 -24.37
N THR A 102 16.40 -2.80 -23.13
CA THR A 102 17.40 -2.99 -22.07
C THR A 102 17.42 -4.45 -21.57
N PRO A 103 18.51 -4.89 -20.89
CA PRO A 103 18.54 -6.20 -20.24
C PRO A 103 17.35 -6.45 -19.30
N LYS A 104 16.85 -5.40 -18.63
CA LYS A 104 15.67 -5.51 -17.76
C LYS A 104 14.40 -5.92 -18.52
N VAL A 105 14.24 -5.43 -19.75
CA VAL A 105 13.11 -5.79 -20.62
C VAL A 105 13.27 -7.24 -21.09
N HIS A 106 14.49 -7.62 -21.45
CA HIS A 106 14.77 -8.99 -21.88
C HIS A 106 14.48 -10.02 -20.77
N PHE A 107 14.96 -9.77 -19.55
CA PHE A 107 14.78 -10.69 -18.42
C PHE A 107 13.34 -10.78 -17.89
N ILE A 108 12.39 -9.97 -18.39
CA ILE A 108 10.98 -10.11 -17.99
C ILE A 108 10.40 -11.48 -18.36
N ARG A 109 10.86 -12.07 -19.48
CA ARG A 109 10.42 -13.41 -19.93
C ARG A 109 10.76 -14.51 -18.92
N GLU A 110 11.81 -14.31 -18.12
CA GLU A 110 12.27 -15.25 -17.10
C GLU A 110 11.46 -15.22 -15.81
N TYR A 111 10.53 -14.27 -15.63
CA TYR A 111 9.73 -14.18 -14.40
C TYR A 111 8.89 -15.44 -14.14
N LYS A 112 8.37 -16.07 -15.20
CA LYS A 112 7.61 -17.32 -15.06
C LYS A 112 8.47 -18.43 -14.44
N HIS A 113 9.67 -18.65 -14.97
CA HIS A 113 10.60 -19.66 -14.48
C HIS A 113 11.09 -19.32 -13.07
N THR A 114 11.50 -18.06 -12.85
CA THR A 114 11.97 -17.58 -11.55
C THR A 114 10.92 -17.80 -10.45
N ILE A 115 9.66 -17.45 -10.70
CA ILE A 115 8.59 -17.63 -9.71
C ILE A 115 8.21 -19.10 -9.53
N SER A 116 8.26 -19.90 -10.59
CA SER A 116 8.03 -21.34 -10.52
C SER A 116 9.05 -22.04 -9.61
N ASP A 117 10.33 -21.69 -9.77
CA ASP A 117 11.43 -22.44 -9.15
C ASP A 117 11.75 -21.92 -7.74
N PHE A 118 11.62 -20.60 -7.52
CA PHE A 118 12.02 -19.96 -6.27
C PHE A 118 10.87 -19.32 -5.48
N GLY A 119 9.65 -19.32 -6.03
CA GLY A 119 8.46 -18.76 -5.39
C GLY A 119 8.25 -17.26 -5.66
N PRO A 120 7.33 -16.59 -4.92
CA PRO A 120 6.90 -15.22 -5.23
C PRO A 120 8.06 -14.22 -5.24
N ALA A 121 8.14 -13.38 -6.28
CA ALA A 121 9.24 -12.43 -6.46
C ALA A 121 9.37 -11.41 -5.31
N VAL A 122 8.25 -11.04 -4.66
CA VAL A 122 8.23 -10.19 -3.45
C VAL A 122 9.04 -10.79 -2.30
N LYS A 123 9.22 -12.11 -2.24
CA LYS A 123 10.07 -12.75 -1.22
C LYS A 123 11.56 -12.70 -1.58
N GLN A 124 11.88 -12.40 -2.83
CA GLN A 124 13.25 -12.40 -3.36
C GLN A 124 13.81 -11.01 -3.63
N TRP A 125 12.97 -9.97 -3.65
CA TRP A 125 13.39 -8.62 -4.01
C TRP A 125 14.34 -7.96 -3.01
N CYS A 126 15.14 -7.01 -3.51
CA CYS A 126 16.13 -6.30 -2.68
C CYS A 126 15.56 -5.09 -1.90
N PHE A 127 14.26 -4.79 -2.00
CA PHE A 127 13.63 -3.59 -1.41
C PHE A 127 13.90 -3.45 0.10
N ARG A 128 13.71 -4.54 0.87
CA ARG A 128 13.93 -4.52 2.32
C ARG A 128 15.41 -4.40 2.69
N TYR A 129 16.28 -5.01 1.91
CA TYR A 129 17.73 -4.94 2.10
C TYR A 129 18.22 -3.52 1.87
N GLU A 130 17.85 -2.87 0.76
CA GLU A 130 18.22 -1.48 0.48
C GLU A 130 17.67 -0.50 1.52
N GLY A 131 16.42 -0.72 1.97
CA GLY A 131 15.83 0.04 3.07
C GLY A 131 16.67 -0.04 4.36
N LYS A 132 17.14 -1.24 4.72
CA LYS A 132 18.03 -1.44 5.88
C LYS A 132 19.40 -0.76 5.68
N HIS A 133 19.97 -0.83 4.46
CA HIS A 133 21.24 -0.16 4.14
C HIS A 133 21.16 1.37 4.19
N SER A 134 19.99 1.96 3.89
CA SER A 134 19.77 3.42 3.95
C SER A 134 20.13 4.00 5.33
N TYR A 135 19.84 3.28 6.41
CA TYR A 135 20.21 3.70 7.78
C TYR A 135 21.73 3.86 7.93
N PHE A 136 22.50 2.87 7.49
CA PHE A 136 23.96 2.89 7.59
C PHE A 136 24.56 4.01 6.74
N LYS A 137 24.11 4.17 5.49
CA LYS A 137 24.54 5.25 4.60
C LYS A 137 24.33 6.64 5.24
N LYS A 138 23.15 6.87 5.84
CA LYS A 138 22.82 8.14 6.50
C LYS A 138 23.67 8.40 7.75
N ILE A 139 23.95 7.37 8.56
CA ILE A 139 24.75 7.56 9.77
C ILE A 139 26.20 7.90 9.43
N THR A 140 26.82 7.19 8.51
CA THR A 140 28.22 7.44 8.13
C THR A 140 28.42 8.90 7.70
N VAL A 141 27.50 9.44 6.90
CA VAL A 141 27.55 10.85 6.46
C VAL A 141 27.30 11.82 7.60
N ARG A 142 26.41 11.50 8.55
CA ARG A 142 26.04 12.42 9.64
C ARG A 142 27.03 12.46 10.79
N THR A 143 27.71 11.35 11.09
CA THR A 143 28.59 11.27 12.25
C THR A 143 29.97 11.86 12.00
N ASN A 144 30.37 12.05 10.73
CA ASN A 144 31.69 12.56 10.32
C ASN A 144 32.87 11.86 11.03
N ASN A 145 32.67 10.62 11.47
CA ASN A 145 33.68 9.84 12.16
C ASN A 145 34.21 8.76 11.22
N PHE A 146 35.44 8.97 10.73
CA PHE A 146 36.09 8.09 9.77
C PHE A 146 36.98 7.04 10.43
N LYS A 147 37.10 7.04 11.76
CA LYS A 147 37.90 6.05 12.50
C LYS A 147 37.03 4.82 12.81
N ASN A 148 37.41 3.66 12.27
CA ASN A 148 36.74 2.39 12.51
C ASN A 148 35.22 2.42 12.24
N ILE A 149 34.83 2.89 11.04
CA ILE A 149 33.44 3.02 10.60
C ILE A 149 32.61 1.74 10.88
N PRO A 150 33.08 0.51 10.59
CA PRO A 150 32.29 -0.70 10.87
C PRO A 150 31.93 -0.85 12.35
N LYS A 151 32.88 -0.58 13.27
CA LYS A 151 32.64 -0.66 14.71
C LYS A 151 31.55 0.32 15.14
N MET A 152 31.65 1.57 14.70
CA MET A 152 30.66 2.60 15.01
C MET A 152 29.25 2.24 14.51
N LEU A 153 29.15 1.79 13.25
CA LEU A 153 27.89 1.40 12.64
C LEU A 153 27.24 0.22 13.36
N VAL A 154 28.01 -0.82 13.68
CA VAL A 154 27.53 -1.99 14.41
C VAL A 154 27.07 -1.61 15.80
N THR A 155 27.87 -0.85 16.57
CA THR A 155 27.49 -0.43 17.93
C THR A 155 26.19 0.37 17.93
N ARG A 156 26.04 1.38 17.06
CA ARG A 156 24.81 2.17 16.98
C ARG A 156 23.61 1.34 16.54
N TYR A 157 23.81 0.43 15.59
CA TYR A 157 22.74 -0.44 15.11
C TYR A 157 22.28 -1.43 16.19
N LEU A 158 23.20 -2.02 16.96
CA LEU A 158 22.89 -2.90 18.09
C LEU A 158 22.11 -2.16 19.17
N LEU A 159 22.55 -0.96 19.57
CA LEU A 159 21.81 -0.14 20.56
C LEU A 159 20.38 0.16 20.10
N LYS A 160 20.21 0.53 18.83
CA LYS A 160 18.87 0.75 18.23
C LYS A 160 18.02 -0.52 18.27
N GLN A 161 18.60 -1.67 17.93
CA GLN A 161 17.91 -2.96 17.99
C GLN A 161 17.52 -3.32 19.43
N CYS A 162 18.41 -3.20 20.40
CA CYS A 162 18.11 -3.45 21.82
C CYS A 162 16.95 -2.59 22.31
N LEU A 163 16.91 -1.30 21.95
CA LEU A 163 15.77 -0.45 22.28
C LEU A 163 14.48 -0.97 21.65
N THR A 164 14.52 -1.31 20.36
CA THR A 164 13.35 -1.81 19.62
C THR A 164 12.83 -3.11 20.24
N PHE A 165 13.72 -4.08 20.48
CA PHE A 165 13.37 -5.37 21.08
C PHE A 165 12.95 -5.23 22.55
N GLY A 166 13.57 -4.33 23.33
CA GLY A 166 13.17 -4.06 24.70
C GLY A 166 11.76 -3.47 24.80
N HIS A 167 11.39 -2.60 23.85
CA HIS A 167 10.01 -2.12 23.72
C HIS A 167 9.04 -3.25 23.37
N LEU A 168 9.38 -4.10 22.40
CA LEU A 168 8.56 -5.25 21.99
C LEU A 168 8.39 -6.29 23.10
N ALA A 169 9.44 -6.56 23.89
CA ALA A 169 9.39 -7.53 24.98
C ALA A 169 8.56 -7.03 26.19
N ARG A 170 8.51 -5.71 26.42
CA ARG A 170 7.67 -5.10 27.48
C ARG A 170 6.21 -4.97 27.06
N LEU A 171 5.94 -4.93 25.75
CA LEU A 171 4.61 -4.85 25.17
C LEU A 171 4.22 -6.24 24.68
N GLN A 172 3.75 -7.12 25.56
CA GLN A 172 3.08 -8.36 25.16
C GLN A 172 1.86 -8.10 24.24
N SER A 173 1.43 -6.85 24.11
CA SER A 173 0.40 -6.40 23.18
C SER A 173 0.90 -6.39 21.74
N SER A 174 0.24 -7.19 20.89
CA SER A 174 0.39 -7.21 19.42
C SER A 174 0.01 -5.89 18.73
N GLN A 175 -0.48 -4.91 19.48
CA GLN A 175 -1.05 -3.66 19.00
C GLN A 175 -0.39 -2.45 19.69
N TYR A 176 0.03 -1.47 18.89
CA TYR A 176 0.71 -0.26 19.34
C TYR A 176 -0.07 0.99 18.87
N PRO A 177 -0.80 1.66 19.78
CA PRO A 177 -1.51 2.89 19.47
C PRO A 177 -0.61 4.14 19.58
N VAL A 178 -0.85 5.12 18.71
CA VAL A 178 -0.17 6.42 18.69
C VAL A 178 -1.19 7.56 18.79
N GLY A 179 -0.92 8.52 19.66
CA GLY A 179 -1.77 9.70 19.86
C GLY A 179 -3.11 9.36 20.53
N ILE A 180 -3.06 8.68 21.67
CA ILE A 180 -4.25 8.32 22.45
C ILE A 180 -4.86 9.59 23.06
N LYS A 181 -6.18 9.75 22.93
CA LYS A 181 -6.97 10.80 23.57
C LYS A 181 -8.33 10.25 23.99
N LYS A 182 -8.92 10.80 25.05
CA LYS A 182 -10.32 10.50 25.41
C LYS A 182 -11.27 10.99 24.31
N VAL A 183 -12.35 10.26 24.08
CA VAL A 183 -13.42 10.68 23.16
C VAL A 183 -14.55 11.25 23.98
N ARG A 184 -15.24 12.26 23.44
CA ARG A 184 -16.46 12.81 24.04
C ARG A 184 -17.67 12.36 23.24
N SER A 185 -18.83 12.31 23.88
CA SER A 185 -20.12 11.97 23.26
C SER A 185 -20.47 12.82 22.02
N THR A 186 -19.96 14.06 21.93
CA THR A 186 -20.15 14.96 20.78
C THR A 186 -19.41 14.54 19.52
N SER A 187 -18.48 13.59 19.61
CA SER A 187 -17.71 13.10 18.46
C SER A 187 -18.45 12.02 17.67
N PHE A 188 -19.63 11.60 18.15
CA PHE A 188 -20.42 10.52 17.57
C PHE A 188 -21.76 11.03 17.09
N ASP A 189 -22.09 10.73 15.84
CA ASP A 189 -23.42 10.96 15.28
C ASP A 189 -24.41 9.91 15.82
N LEU A 190 -25.71 10.17 15.70
CA LEU A 190 -26.77 9.27 16.21
C LEU A 190 -26.59 7.83 15.71
N GLN A 191 -26.36 7.66 14.41
CA GLN A 191 -26.13 6.34 13.81
C GLN A 191 -24.92 5.61 14.41
N MET A 192 -23.84 6.34 14.71
CA MET A 192 -22.65 5.75 15.33
C MET A 192 -22.94 5.28 16.75
N LYS A 193 -23.72 6.07 17.51
CA LYS A 193 -24.13 5.71 18.87
C LYS A 193 -24.97 4.44 18.87
N ASP A 194 -25.91 4.32 17.95
CA ASP A 194 -26.78 3.13 17.83
C ASP A 194 -25.96 1.87 17.54
N ILE A 195 -24.99 1.93 16.63
CA ILE A 195 -24.11 0.80 16.30
C ILE A 195 -23.22 0.42 17.49
N LEU A 196 -22.65 1.42 18.16
CA LEU A 196 -21.81 1.19 19.33
C LEU A 196 -22.62 0.53 20.46
N LEU A 197 -23.82 1.04 20.75
CA LEU A 197 -24.72 0.46 21.75
C LEU A 197 -25.16 -0.96 21.38
N ALA A 198 -25.50 -1.20 20.11
CA ALA A 198 -25.85 -2.54 19.63
C ALA A 198 -24.70 -3.54 19.77
N HIS A 199 -23.46 -3.10 19.56
CA HIS A 199 -22.30 -3.98 19.63
C HIS A 199 -21.81 -4.23 21.06
N PHE A 200 -21.87 -3.23 21.94
CA PHE A 200 -21.31 -3.34 23.29
C PHE A 200 -22.34 -3.37 24.43
N ASN A 201 -23.63 -3.34 24.12
CA ASN A 201 -24.81 -3.31 25.00
C ASN A 201 -24.91 -2.09 25.93
N HIS A 202 -23.88 -1.78 26.70
CA HIS A 202 -23.83 -0.64 27.62
C HIS A 202 -22.52 0.15 27.44
N ILE A 203 -22.62 1.46 27.21
CA ILE A 203 -21.47 2.35 27.03
C ILE A 203 -21.75 3.70 27.67
N ASP A 204 -20.85 4.16 28.53
CA ASP A 204 -20.70 5.57 28.84
C ASP A 204 -19.76 6.22 27.82
N PHE A 205 -20.31 7.00 26.89
CA PHE A 205 -19.57 7.62 25.79
C PHE A 205 -18.51 8.62 26.23
N ASP A 206 -18.60 9.16 27.45
CA ASP A 206 -17.65 10.16 27.95
C ASP A 206 -16.53 9.54 28.79
N ASN A 207 -16.76 8.35 29.36
CA ASN A 207 -15.79 7.71 30.25
C ASN A 207 -15.18 6.41 29.71
N ASP A 208 -15.92 5.62 28.94
CA ASP A 208 -15.50 4.27 28.56
C ASP A 208 -14.63 4.22 27.31
N LEU A 209 -14.62 5.29 26.51
CA LEU A 209 -14.03 5.29 25.17
C LEU A 209 -12.79 6.18 25.06
N SER A 210 -11.73 5.58 24.51
CA SER A 210 -10.55 6.32 24.05
C SER A 210 -10.41 6.18 22.54
N GLN A 211 -9.74 7.11 21.88
CA GLN A 211 -9.39 7.02 20.46
C GLN A 211 -7.88 7.18 20.28
N CYS A 212 -7.35 6.66 19.20
CA CYS A 212 -6.00 6.96 18.75
C CYS A 212 -5.99 7.48 17.31
N ASN A 213 -4.91 8.16 16.93
CA ASN A 213 -4.74 8.63 15.56
C ASN A 213 -4.25 7.51 14.64
N THR A 214 -3.46 6.59 15.18
CA THR A 214 -2.86 5.48 14.45
C THR A 214 -2.79 4.27 15.36
N LEU A 215 -3.15 3.11 14.82
CA LEU A 215 -3.01 1.83 15.48
C LEU A 215 -2.14 0.93 14.62
N ILE A 216 -1.05 0.42 15.17
CA ILE A 216 -0.16 -0.51 14.49
C ILE A 216 -0.42 -1.91 15.05
N CYS A 217 -0.95 -2.81 14.23
CA CYS A 217 -1.12 -4.22 14.61
C CYS A 217 -0.20 -5.07 13.74
N GLY A 218 0.78 -5.74 14.35
CA GLY A 218 1.82 -6.45 13.61
C GLY A 218 2.57 -5.54 12.63
N ASN A 219 2.40 -5.79 11.32
CA ASN A 219 3.03 -5.00 10.25
C ASN A 219 2.06 -4.05 9.53
N VAL A 220 0.81 -3.94 10.00
CA VAL A 220 -0.22 -3.09 9.38
C VAL A 220 -0.47 -1.87 10.24
N GLU A 221 -0.54 -0.74 9.55
CA GLU A 221 -0.81 0.56 10.13
C GLU A 221 -2.23 0.99 9.74
N TYR A 222 -3.09 1.13 10.76
CA TYR A 222 -4.46 1.63 10.65
C TYR A 222 -4.49 3.11 11.03
N ARG A 223 -5.14 3.93 10.20
CA ARG A 223 -5.28 5.37 10.42
C ARG A 223 -6.65 5.86 9.97
N ARG A 224 -7.11 6.95 10.57
CA ARG A 224 -8.32 7.67 10.13
C ARG A 224 -8.22 8.10 8.67
N CYS A 225 -9.34 7.95 7.95
CA CYS A 225 -9.53 8.08 6.51
C CYS A 225 -8.84 7.01 5.65
N GLY A 226 -8.06 6.11 6.26
CA GLY A 226 -7.40 5.04 5.55
C GLY A 226 -8.36 3.94 5.13
N VAL A 227 -8.12 3.37 3.95
CA VAL A 227 -8.94 2.28 3.42
C VAL A 227 -8.19 0.96 3.52
N HIS A 228 -8.89 -0.09 3.93
CA HIS A 228 -8.36 -1.44 3.99
C HIS A 228 -9.28 -2.41 3.27
N VAL A 229 -8.69 -3.49 2.72
CA VAL A 229 -9.45 -4.61 2.15
C VAL A 229 -9.91 -5.49 3.30
N ILE A 230 -11.23 -5.63 3.46
CA ILE A 230 -11.83 -6.42 4.55
C ILE A 230 -12.24 -7.83 4.10
N GLY A 231 -12.29 -8.08 2.80
CA GLY A 231 -12.61 -9.38 2.24
C GLY A 231 -12.65 -9.37 0.72
N LEU A 232 -12.96 -10.53 0.14
CA LEU A 232 -13.16 -10.72 -1.29
C LEU A 232 -14.51 -11.39 -1.52
N LYS A 233 -15.25 -10.92 -2.52
CA LYS A 233 -16.51 -11.57 -2.93
C LYS A 233 -16.20 -12.94 -3.57
N PRO A 234 -16.88 -14.03 -3.18
CA PRO A 234 -16.56 -15.38 -3.66
C PRO A 234 -16.67 -15.60 -5.16
N SER A 235 -17.59 -14.90 -5.84
CA SER A 235 -17.89 -15.15 -7.26
C SER A 235 -16.82 -14.65 -8.22
N HIS A 236 -16.16 -13.53 -7.90
CA HIS A 236 -15.23 -12.85 -8.81
C HIS A 236 -13.97 -12.31 -8.14
N GLU A 237 -13.74 -12.65 -6.86
CA GLU A 237 -12.62 -12.13 -6.07
C GLU A 237 -12.57 -10.60 -6.02
N GLN A 238 -13.73 -9.96 -6.17
CA GLN A 238 -13.86 -8.53 -6.09
C GLN A 238 -13.55 -8.08 -4.65
N PRO A 239 -12.60 -7.15 -4.43
CA PRO A 239 -12.31 -6.66 -3.10
C PRO A 239 -13.49 -5.95 -2.49
N VAL A 240 -13.66 -6.13 -1.18
CA VAL A 240 -14.55 -5.34 -0.34
C VAL A 240 -13.67 -4.41 0.48
N PHE A 241 -13.94 -3.11 0.40
CA PHE A 241 -13.14 -2.08 1.07
C PHE A 241 -13.90 -1.51 2.25
N ALA A 242 -13.16 -1.08 3.28
CA ALA A 242 -13.70 -0.29 4.37
C ALA A 242 -12.82 0.90 4.67
N GLN A 243 -13.42 2.08 4.79
CA GLN A 243 -12.74 3.30 5.19
C GLN A 243 -12.84 3.51 6.69
N ILE A 244 -11.71 3.72 7.35
CA ILE A 244 -11.66 3.97 8.78
C ILE A 244 -12.15 5.40 9.07
N ILE A 245 -13.27 5.52 9.77
CA ILE A 245 -13.77 6.79 10.28
C ILE A 245 -13.04 7.14 11.58
N MET A 246 -12.93 6.17 12.49
CA MET A 246 -12.26 6.34 13.78
C MET A 246 -11.78 5.02 14.35
N ILE A 247 -10.77 5.10 15.24
CA ILE A 247 -10.21 3.95 15.94
C ILE A 247 -10.49 4.15 17.42
N ILE A 248 -11.19 3.20 18.02
CA ILE A 248 -11.74 3.31 19.38
C ILE A 248 -11.18 2.20 20.26
N LYS A 249 -10.81 2.53 21.48
CA LYS A 249 -10.54 1.58 22.56
C LYS A 249 -11.75 1.51 23.47
N LYS A 250 -12.23 0.30 23.74
CA LYS A 250 -13.13 0.01 24.86
C LYS A 250 -12.46 -1.05 25.73
N ASN A 251 -12.40 -0.81 27.03
CA ASN A 251 -11.65 -1.63 27.99
C ASN A 251 -10.17 -1.74 27.54
N GLU A 252 -9.72 -2.97 27.22
CA GLU A 252 -8.37 -3.26 26.74
C GLU A 252 -8.28 -3.60 25.25
N LYS A 253 -9.38 -3.50 24.50
CA LYS A 253 -9.44 -3.89 23.09
C LYS A 253 -9.65 -2.70 22.16
N TRP A 254 -8.90 -2.68 21.06
CA TRP A 254 -9.05 -1.70 19.98
C TRP A 254 -9.99 -2.21 18.89
N TRP A 255 -10.79 -1.30 18.36
CA TRP A 255 -11.76 -1.53 17.31
C TRP A 255 -11.65 -0.47 16.23
N LEU A 256 -11.89 -0.87 14.98
CA LEU A 256 -11.98 0.02 13.84
C LEU A 256 -13.44 0.32 13.59
N PHE A 257 -13.86 1.56 13.75
CA PHE A 257 -15.17 2.01 13.30
C PHE A 257 -15.03 2.47 11.85
N VAL A 258 -15.69 1.76 10.95
CA VAL A 258 -15.48 1.88 9.51
C VAL A 258 -16.78 2.13 8.75
N ASP A 259 -16.65 2.72 7.57
CA ASP A 259 -17.68 2.74 6.54
C ASP A 259 -17.36 1.67 5.50
N ILE A 260 -18.30 0.76 5.26
CA ILE A 260 -18.18 -0.25 4.21
C ILE A 260 -18.43 0.43 2.86
N LEU A 261 -17.46 0.30 1.97
CA LEU A 261 -17.50 0.92 0.65
C LEU A 261 -18.01 -0.07 -0.39
N ASP A 262 -19.03 0.31 -1.14
CA ASP A 262 -19.49 -0.45 -2.27
C ASP A 262 -18.50 -0.32 -3.43
N THR A 263 -18.05 -1.47 -3.92
CA THR A 263 -17.18 -1.54 -5.09
C THR A 263 -18.06 -1.66 -6.33
N VAL A 264 -18.06 -0.61 -7.16
CA VAL A 264 -18.95 -0.48 -8.33
C VAL A 264 -18.42 -1.30 -9.50
N CYS A 265 -17.21 -0.99 -9.95
CA CYS A 265 -16.54 -1.68 -11.05
C CYS A 265 -15.02 -1.49 -10.97
N TYR A 266 -14.28 -2.22 -11.81
CA TYR A 266 -12.88 -1.98 -12.06
C TYR A 266 -12.73 -1.12 -13.32
N ASP A 267 -12.07 0.02 -13.20
CA ASP A 267 -11.74 0.88 -14.34
C ASP A 267 -10.38 0.45 -14.89
N GLU A 268 -10.38 -0.21 -16.04
CA GLU A 268 -9.17 -0.68 -16.73
C GLU A 268 -8.28 0.47 -17.20
N LYS A 269 -8.85 1.63 -17.54
CA LYS A 269 -8.09 2.80 -17.97
C LYS A 269 -7.29 3.32 -16.79
N LEU A 270 -7.92 3.47 -15.63
CA LEU A 270 -7.26 3.96 -14.41
C LEU A 270 -6.47 2.88 -13.66
N SER A 271 -6.68 1.60 -14.01
CA SER A 271 -6.19 0.44 -13.26
C SER A 271 -6.56 0.55 -11.78
N ALA A 272 -7.81 0.93 -11.51
CA ALA A 272 -8.30 1.28 -10.18
C ALA A 272 -9.76 0.83 -9.97
N TRP A 273 -10.12 0.56 -8.72
CA TRP A 273 -11.48 0.19 -8.35
C TRP A 273 -12.31 1.43 -8.06
N GLN A 274 -13.43 1.58 -8.75
CA GLN A 274 -14.41 2.61 -8.42
C GLN A 274 -15.19 2.20 -7.18
N ILE A 275 -15.31 3.13 -6.23
CA ILE A 275 -15.98 2.92 -4.95
C ILE A 275 -17.03 3.99 -4.68
N GLN A 276 -18.01 3.63 -3.86
CA GLN A 276 -19.03 4.54 -3.37
C GLN A 276 -19.33 4.26 -1.89
N SER A 277 -19.42 5.31 -1.08
CA SER A 277 -19.90 5.19 0.30
C SER A 277 -21.43 5.08 0.31
N ARG A 278 -21.96 4.12 1.06
CA ARG A 278 -23.39 4.01 1.38
C ARG A 278 -23.73 4.41 2.82
N ALA A 279 -22.76 4.99 3.55
CA ALA A 279 -22.87 5.24 4.99
C ALA A 279 -23.28 3.97 5.78
N GLN A 280 -22.73 2.82 5.37
CA GLN A 280 -22.95 1.55 6.06
C GLN A 280 -21.84 1.34 7.07
N HIS A 281 -22.09 1.78 8.30
CA HIS A 281 -21.10 1.76 9.35
C HIS A 281 -21.08 0.44 10.12
N THR A 282 -19.89 -0.05 10.44
CA THR A 282 -19.69 -1.25 11.27
C THR A 282 -18.43 -1.14 12.13
N LEU A 283 -18.33 -2.03 13.12
CA LEU A 283 -17.13 -2.23 13.91
C LEU A 283 -16.38 -3.48 13.43
N ILE A 284 -15.07 -3.35 13.25
CA ILE A 284 -14.19 -4.46 12.86
C ILE A 284 -13.07 -4.59 13.89
N ASP A 285 -12.77 -5.82 14.30
CA ASP A 285 -11.55 -6.12 15.04
C ASP A 285 -10.35 -6.06 14.08
N PRO A 286 -9.33 -5.23 14.35
CA PRO A 286 -8.10 -5.21 13.56
C PRO A 286 -7.44 -6.58 13.34
N ASN A 287 -7.67 -7.55 14.25
CA ASN A 287 -7.10 -8.90 14.17
C ASN A 287 -7.86 -9.82 13.21
N ASP A 288 -9.13 -9.51 12.89
CA ASP A 288 -9.97 -10.32 11.99
C ASP A 288 -9.68 -10.01 10.50
N LEU A 289 -8.88 -8.98 10.23
CA LEU A 289 -8.52 -8.60 8.86
C LEU A 289 -7.49 -9.58 8.28
N VAL A 290 -7.99 -10.47 7.43
CA VAL A 290 -7.19 -11.53 6.77
C VAL A 290 -6.19 -10.96 5.77
N HIS A 291 -6.56 -9.87 5.08
CA HIS A 291 -5.75 -9.27 4.03
C HIS A 291 -4.87 -8.15 4.60
N TYR A 292 -3.66 -8.52 5.04
CA TYR A 292 -2.66 -7.58 5.54
C TYR A 292 -1.99 -6.77 4.42
N HIS A 293 -2.73 -5.82 3.84
CA HIS A 293 -2.16 -4.81 2.97
C HIS A 293 -1.89 -3.51 3.73
N LYS A 294 -0.90 -2.75 3.24
CA LYS A 294 -0.71 -1.36 3.64
C LYS A 294 -2.05 -0.63 3.44
N GLY A 295 -2.38 0.29 4.34
CA GLY A 295 -3.53 1.16 4.15
C GLY A 295 -3.48 1.84 2.78
N LEU A 296 -4.65 1.98 2.18
CA LEU A 296 -4.89 2.53 0.85
C LEU A 296 -5.49 3.92 0.98
N ASP A 297 -5.27 4.72 -0.07
CA ASP A 297 -5.80 6.07 -0.19
C ASP A 297 -6.89 6.11 -1.27
N ILE A 298 -7.87 7.01 -1.09
CA ILE A 298 -8.93 7.29 -2.06
C ILE A 298 -8.49 8.46 -2.92
N TYR A 299 -8.63 8.32 -4.24
CA TYR A 299 -8.35 9.36 -5.23
C TYR A 299 -9.63 9.75 -5.96
N ILE A 300 -9.83 11.04 -6.19
CA ILE A 300 -11.02 11.56 -6.87
C ILE A 300 -10.65 11.90 -8.32
N VAL A 301 -11.39 11.32 -9.27
CA VAL A 301 -11.26 11.61 -10.71
C VAL A 301 -12.67 11.86 -11.25
N ASN A 302 -12.91 13.01 -11.88
CA ASN A 302 -14.22 13.40 -12.42
C ASN A 302 -15.39 13.23 -11.43
N SER A 303 -15.18 13.64 -10.17
CA SER A 303 -16.13 13.49 -9.05
C SER A 303 -16.47 12.04 -8.64
N LEU A 304 -15.74 11.06 -9.15
CA LEU A 304 -15.83 9.66 -8.75
C LEU A 304 -14.63 9.26 -7.89
N SER A 305 -14.86 8.37 -6.93
CA SER A 305 -13.85 7.91 -5.98
C SER A 305 -13.24 6.58 -6.42
N PHE A 306 -11.90 6.52 -6.40
CA PHE A 306 -11.12 5.37 -6.86
C PHE A 306 -10.09 4.92 -5.83
N ILE A 307 -9.81 3.62 -5.81
CA ILE A 307 -8.72 3.02 -5.04
C ILE A 307 -7.80 2.26 -5.99
N SER A 308 -6.50 2.54 -5.91
CA SER A 308 -5.48 1.80 -6.66
C SER A 308 -4.47 1.15 -5.73
N PHE A 309 -4.17 -0.12 -5.99
CA PHE A 309 -3.14 -0.90 -5.31
C PHE A 309 -2.50 -1.89 -6.29
N ALA A 310 -1.25 -2.24 -6.05
CA ALA A 310 -0.45 -3.05 -6.97
C ALA A 310 -0.25 -4.47 -6.42
N SER A 311 -1.32 -5.27 -6.47
CA SER A 311 -1.34 -6.68 -6.09
C SER A 311 -2.66 -7.27 -6.57
N ARG A 312 -2.65 -8.44 -7.20
CA ARG A 312 -3.86 -9.26 -7.27
C ARG A 312 -4.14 -9.87 -5.90
N LEU A 313 -5.42 -9.98 -5.58
CA LEU A 313 -5.90 -10.58 -4.36
C LEU A 313 -6.43 -11.97 -4.66
N THR A 314 -6.46 -12.81 -3.63
CA THR A 314 -6.83 -14.20 -3.77
C THR A 314 -7.46 -14.71 -2.46
N LEU A 315 -8.51 -15.53 -2.59
CA LEU A 315 -9.10 -16.31 -1.49
C LEU A 315 -8.33 -17.61 -1.16
N HIS A 316 -7.36 -18.00 -2.00
CA HIS A 316 -6.66 -19.30 -1.95
C HIS A 316 -5.14 -19.18 -2.06
#